data_AF-A0A930AKG0-F1
#
_entry.id   AF-A0A930AKG0-F1
#
_cell.length_a   1.000
_cell.length_b   1.000
_cell.length_c   1.000
_cell.angle_alpha   90.00
_cell.angle_beta   90.00
_cell.angle_gamma   90.00
#
_symmetry.space_group_name_H-M   'P 1'
#
loop_
_entity.id
_entity.type
_entity.pdbx_description
1 polymer ?
#
loop_
_entity_poly.entity_id
_entity_poly.type
_entity_poly.pdbx_seq_one_letter_code
_entity_poly.pdbx_strand_id
1 'polypeptide(L)' 'MTQKHVPFRYDYVGSFLRPEELKVAREKFQNNEITKEELKKVEDYYILDLIAKQKKAGY' A
#
# COMPACT_ATOMS: atom_id res chain seq x y z
N MET A 1 -4.09 22.64 -35.98
CA MET A 1 -4.68 22.39 -34.64
C MET A 1 -4.22 21.01 -34.18
N THR A 2 -3.05 20.91 -33.56
CA THR A 2 -2.55 19.62 -33.06
C THR A 2 -3.39 19.25 -31.85
N GLN A 3 -4.26 18.26 -32.00
CA GLN A 3 -5.01 17.66 -30.89
C GLN A 3 -3.97 17.12 -29.88
N LYS A 4 -3.73 17.87 -28.79
CA LYS A 4 -3.02 17.34 -27.63
C LYS A 4 -3.94 16.27 -27.04
N HIS A 5 -3.76 15.03 -27.46
CA HIS A 5 -4.24 13.87 -26.71
C HIS A 5 -3.52 13.92 -25.35
N VAL A 6 -4.15 14.57 -24.38
CA VAL A 6 -3.73 14.41 -23.00
C VAL A 6 -4.06 12.95 -22.69
N PRO A 7 -3.08 12.06 -22.44
CA PRO A 7 -3.41 10.72 -22.03
C PRO A 7 -4.19 10.87 -20.73
N PHE A 8 -5.46 10.48 -20.73
CA PHE A 8 -6.27 10.43 -19.51
C PHE A 8 -5.59 9.42 -18.58
N ARG A 9 -4.66 9.90 -17.75
CA ARG A 9 -3.96 9.10 -16.76
C ARG A 9 -4.85 9.03 -15.54
N TYR A 10 -5.44 7.86 -15.34
CA TYR A 10 -6.03 7.53 -14.06
C TYR A 10 -4.87 7.28 -13.10
N ASP A 11 -4.79 8.10 -12.05
CA ASP A 11 -3.74 7.98 -11.04
C ASP A 11 -4.41 7.88 -9.66
N TYR A 12 -3.86 7.04 -8.78
CA TYR A 12 -4.39 6.88 -7.43
C TYR A 12 -3.73 7.91 -6.52
N VAL A 13 -4.50 8.89 -6.04
CA VAL A 13 -4.00 9.86 -5.07
C VAL A 13 -4.23 9.32 -3.65
N GLY A 14 -3.15 9.06 -2.93
CA GLY A 14 -3.17 8.92 -1.47
C GLY A 14 -3.09 7.50 -0.90
N SER A 15 -3.68 7.32 0.28
CA SER A 15 -3.57 6.10 1.08
C SER A 15 -4.63 5.08 0.72
N PHE A 16 -4.21 3.84 0.47
CA PHE A 16 -5.11 2.70 0.37
C PHE A 16 -5.65 2.28 1.74
N LEU A 17 -6.73 1.49 1.73
CA LEU A 17 -7.29 0.89 2.95
C LEU A 17 -6.20 0.08 3.66
N ARG A 18 -5.99 0.37 4.95
CA ARG A 18 -5.07 -0.40 5.78
C ARG A 18 -5.70 -1.75 6.12
N PRO A 19 -5.05 -2.87 5.79
CA PRO A 19 -5.49 -4.21 6.18
C PRO A 19 -5.66 -4.33 7.70
N GLU A 20 -6.61 -5.15 8.14
CA GLU A 20 -6.84 -5.41 9.56
C GLU A 20 -5.59 -5.94 10.25
N GLU A 21 -4.86 -6.86 9.61
CA GLU A 21 -3.61 -7.39 10.16
C GLU A 21 -2.55 -6.32 10.37
N LEU A 22 -2.47 -5.30 9.49
CA LEU A 22 -1.55 -4.19 9.66
C LEU A 22 -1.95 -3.29 10.85
N LYS A 23 -3.26 -3.13 11.10
CA LYS A 23 -3.75 -2.42 12.29
C LYS A 23 -3.38 -3.18 13.56
N VAL A 24 -3.63 -4.50 13.59
CA VAL A 24 -3.27 -5.36 14.72
C VAL A 24 -1.76 -5.35 14.96
N ALA A 25 -0.93 -5.42 13.90
CA ALA A 25 0.52 -5.33 14.05
C ALA A 25 0.96 -3.99 14.67
N ARG A 26 0.33 -2.88 14.27
CA ARG A 26 0.59 -1.56 14.87
C ARG A 26 0.17 -1.48 16.33
N GLU A 27 -0.98 -2.07 16.69
CA GLU A 27 -1.41 -2.15 18.09
C GLU A 27 -0.45 -2.99 18.93
N LYS A 28 -0.04 -4.15 18.43
CA LYS A 28 0.97 -5.01 19.08
C LYS A 28 2.31 -4.30 19.25
N PHE A 29 2.73 -3.50 18.28
CA PHE A 29 3.96 -2.70 18.40
C PHE A 29 3.81 -1.58 19.45
N GLN A 30 2.64 -0.93 19.53
CA GLN A 30 2.36 0.04 20.60
C GLN A 30 2.34 -0.61 21.99
N ASN A 31 1.89 -1.86 22.08
CA ASN A 31 1.92 -2.67 23.30
C ASN A 31 3.31 -3.24 23.62
N ASN A 32 4.35 -2.98 22.80
CA ASN A 32 5.68 -3.59 22.89
C ASN A 32 5.70 -5.13 22.79
N GLU A 33 4.67 -5.73 22.18
CA GLU A 33 4.57 -7.18 21.96
C GLU A 33 5.38 -7.66 20.76
N ILE A 34 5.65 -6.77 19.81
CA ILE A 34 6.47 -7.05 18.63
C ILE A 34 7.57 -6.01 18.46
N THR A 35 8.65 -6.43 17.82
CA THR A 35 9.78 -5.55 17.49
C THR A 35 9.48 -4.69 16.27
N LYS A 36 10.24 -3.60 16.11
CA LYS A 36 10.15 -2.73 14.93
C LYS A 36 10.42 -3.49 13.63
N GLU A 37 11.29 -4.50 13.67
CA GLU A 37 11.62 -5.34 12.52
C GLU A 37 10.44 -6.21 12.09
N GLU A 38 9.70 -6.77 13.05
CA GLU A 38 8.49 -7.55 12.77
C GLU A 38 7.37 -6.68 12.20
N LEU A 39 7.16 -5.49 12.77
CA LEU A 39 6.22 -4.52 12.21
C LEU A 39 6.60 -4.15 10.77
N LYS A 40 7.89 -3.91 10.51
CA LYS A 40 8.38 -3.60 9.17
C LYS A 40 8.14 -4.74 8.18
N LYS A 41 8.37 -6.01 8.58
CA LYS A 41 8.09 -7.17 7.73
C LYS A 41 6.62 -7.26 7.32
N VAL A 42 5.71 -6.96 8.25
CA VAL A 42 4.26 -6.94 7.97
C VAL A 42 3.92 -5.78 7.02
N GLU A 43 4.47 -4.60 7.25
CA GLU A 43 4.30 -3.44 6.34
C GLU A 43 4.83 -3.75 4.93
N ASP A 44 6.03 -4.31 4.82
CA ASP A 44 6.68 -4.66 3.55
C ASP A 44 5.86 -5.71 2.76
N TYR A 45 5.34 -6.74 3.45
CA TYR A 45 4.47 -7.73 2.81
C TYR A 45 3.23 -7.10 2.17
N TYR A 46 2.56 -6.21 2.90
CA TYR A 46 1.36 -5.54 2.40
C TYR A 46 1.64 -4.51 1.31
N ILE A 47 2.80 -3.86 1.33
CA ILE A 47 3.24 -2.98 0.24
C ILE A 47 3.46 -3.81 -1.03
N LEU A 48 4.12 -4.96 -0.94
CA LEU A 48 4.35 -5.85 -2.09
C LEU A 48 3.03 -6.39 -2.67
N ASP A 49 2.10 -6.81 -1.82
CA ASP A 49 0.77 -7.25 -2.23
C ASP A 49 -0.01 -6.12 -2.95
N LEU A 50 0.07 -4.89 -2.42
CA LEU A 50 -0.56 -3.72 -3.02
C LEU A 50 0.04 -3.41 -4.41
N ILE A 51 1.37 -3.46 -4.55
CA ILE A 51 2.05 -3.28 -5.84
C ILE A 51 1.62 -4.37 -6.83
N ALA A 52 1.51 -5.63 -6.38
CA ALA A 52 1.05 -6.72 -7.23
C ALA A 52 -0.40 -6.51 -7.70
N LYS A 53 -1.27 -6.02 -6.81
CA LYS A 53 -2.66 -5.67 -7.15
C LYS A 53 -2.75 -4.52 -8.15
N GLN A 54 -1.93 -3.47 -8.00
CA GLN A 54 -1.85 -2.37 -8.96
C GLN A 54 -1.41 -2.86 -10.34
N LYS A 55 -0.33 -3.64 -10.41
CA LYS A 55 0.15 -4.25 -11.65
C LYS A 55 -0.92 -5.12 -12.32
N LYS A 56 -1.63 -5.93 -11.54
CA LYS A 56 -2.73 -6.78 -12.04
C LYS A 56 -3.90 -5.96 -12.57
N ALA A 57 -4.18 -4.82 -11.94
CA ALA A 57 -5.22 -3.89 -12.38
C ALA A 57 -4.83 -3.07 -13.62
N GLY A 58 -3.60 -3.19 -14.11
CA GLY A 58 -3.13 -2.54 -15.33
C GLY A 58 -2.45 -1.18 -15.11
N TYR A 59 -1.93 -0.95 -13.90
CA TYR A 59 -1.15 0.23 -13.53
C TYR A 59 0.35 -0.05 -13.50
#